data_AF-A0A847EJE7-F1
#
_entry.id   AF-A0A847EJE7-F1
#
_cell.length_a   1.000
_cell.length_b   1.000
_cell.length_c   1.000
_cell.angle_alpha   90.00
_cell.angle_beta   90.00
_cell.angle_gamma   90.00
#
_symmetry.space_group_name_H-M   'P 1'
#
loop_
_entity.id
_entity.type
_entity.pdbx_description
1 polymer ?
#
loop_
_entity_poly.entity_id
_entity_poly.type
_entity_poly.pdbx_seq_one_letter_code
_entity_poly.pdbx_strand_id
1 'polypeptide(L)'
;MKTKGILAVLAIISMLALMVLLSSENLYVALALILGFLLLGHRELWSLIRHRRMPVIDERVQHNLTGAMRFTGVFFFISSAVLILLLHFNVFKETATSLVISGQLILIGIIYVISYHYYDRVQPVLKERSIKTLKFCLMTAGVSLGVIALSITLHNMIYAWFNLEEAVFFILGIIVTPAVCTLSLLTSFGIFLTGLLGSFSGAGRE
;
A
#
# COMPACT_ATOMS: atom_id res chain seq x y z
N MET A 1 -18.99 18.86 22.92
CA MET A 1 -17.81 19.65 23.33
C MET A 1 -16.54 18.79 23.50
N LYS A 2 -16.60 17.57 24.06
CA LYS A 2 -15.43 16.67 24.21
C LYS A 2 -14.69 16.33 22.89
N THR A 3 -15.41 16.05 21.81
CA THR A 3 -14.81 15.69 20.50
C THR A 3 -14.03 16.82 19.83
N LYS A 4 -14.51 18.07 19.92
CA LYS A 4 -13.79 19.25 19.39
C LYS A 4 -12.49 19.50 20.14
N GLY A 5 -12.49 19.31 21.47
CA GLY A 5 -11.29 19.41 22.29
C GLY A 5 -10.25 18.34 21.96
N ILE A 6 -10.68 17.08 21.77
CA ILE A 6 -9.79 15.98 21.38
C ILE A 6 -9.15 16.24 20.01
N LEU A 7 -9.93 16.69 19.03
CA LEU A 7 -9.42 17.05 17.70
C LEU A 7 -8.40 18.19 17.76
N ALA A 8 -8.66 19.22 18.57
CA ALA A 8 -7.72 20.33 18.75
C ALA A 8 -6.41 19.87 19.39
N VAL A 9 -6.47 19.01 20.42
CA VAL A 9 -5.28 18.42 21.05
C VAL A 9 -4.49 17.57 20.06
N LEU A 10 -5.18 16.73 19.27
CA LEU A 10 -4.53 15.89 18.26
C LEU A 10 -3.84 16.74 17.18
N ALA A 11 -4.48 17.83 16.75
CA ALA A 11 -3.92 18.77 15.79
C ALA A 11 -2.66 19.48 16.35
N ILE A 12 -2.71 19.94 17.61
CA ILE A 12 -1.55 20.58 18.27
C ILE A 12 -0.38 19.59 18.39
N ILE A 13 -0.65 18.36 18.82
CA ILE A 13 0.39 17.31 18.92
C ILE A 13 0.99 17.01 17.55
N SER A 14 0.15 16.91 16.52
CA SER A 14 0.60 16.63 15.15
C SER A 14 1.46 17.78 14.60
N MET A 15 1.09 19.02 14.91
CA MET A 15 1.83 20.21 14.49
C MET A 15 3.19 20.33 15.21
N LEU A 16 3.24 20.04 16.52
CA LEU A 16 4.47 19.95 17.30
C LEU A 16 5.39 18.85 16.78
N ALA A 17 4.86 17.65 16.51
CA ALA A 17 5.63 16.55 15.94
C ALA A 17 6.23 16.93 14.57
N LEU A 18 5.47 17.62 13.72
CA LEU A 18 5.95 18.10 12.43
C LEU A 18 7.07 19.13 12.59
N MET A 19 6.93 20.08 13.53
CA MET A 19 7.98 21.07 13.83
C MET A 19 9.27 20.42 14.32
N VAL A 20 9.18 19.42 15.20
CA VAL A 20 10.34 18.66 15.68
C VAL A 20 11.03 17.94 14.51
N LEU A 21 10.27 17.29 13.62
CA LEU A 21 10.81 16.60 12.45
C LEU A 21 11.50 17.56 11.47
N LEU A 22 10.93 18.74 11.24
CA LEU A 22 11.53 19.77 10.39
C LEU A 22 12.79 20.35 11.03
N SER A 23 12.83 20.48 12.35
CA SER A 23 14.00 20.96 13.09
C SER A 23 15.14 19.93 13.17
N SER A 24 14.85 18.63 13.03
CA SER A 24 15.83 17.56 13.22
C SER A 24 16.49 17.10 11.91
N GLU A 25 16.52 17.95 10.86
CA GLU A 25 16.97 17.62 9.49
C GLU A 25 16.23 16.41 8.84
N ASN A 26 15.16 15.91 9.45
CA ASN A 26 14.37 14.78 8.95
C ASN A 26 13.29 15.23 7.96
N LEU A 27 13.69 16.09 7.01
CA LEU A 27 12.82 16.70 6.01
C LEU A 27 12.01 15.65 5.23
N TYR A 28 12.62 14.50 4.93
CA TYR A 28 11.96 13.41 4.20
C TYR A 28 10.75 12.84 4.93
N VAL A 29 10.83 12.67 6.25
CA VAL A 29 9.72 12.14 7.05
C VAL A 29 8.60 13.18 7.15
N ALA A 30 8.95 14.45 7.34
CA ALA A 30 7.97 15.53 7.35
C ALA A 30 7.23 15.64 6.00
N LEU A 31 7.97 15.57 4.88
CA LEU A 31 7.38 15.56 3.53
C LEU A 31 6.45 14.35 3.33
N ALA A 32 6.85 13.16 3.76
CA ALA A 32 6.02 11.97 3.65
C ALA A 32 4.70 12.09 4.43
N LEU A 33 4.73 12.69 5.63
CA LEU A 33 3.54 12.93 6.43
C LEU A 33 2.61 13.98 5.79
N ILE A 34 3.17 15.07 5.26
CA ILE A 34 2.40 16.08 4.52
C ILE A 34 1.73 15.44 3.30
N LEU A 35 2.49 14.67 2.53
CA LEU A 35 1.97 13.97 1.35
C LEU A 35 0.89 12.96 1.74
N GLY A 36 1.10 12.19 2.80
CA GLY A 36 0.14 11.24 3.34
C GLY A 36 -1.17 11.91 3.76
N PHE A 37 -1.10 13.05 4.44
CA PHE A 37 -2.29 13.84 4.79
C PHE A 37 -3.03 14.32 3.54
N LEU A 38 -2.31 14.84 2.54
CA LEU A 38 -2.89 15.26 1.26
C LEU A 38 -3.56 14.10 0.52
N LEU A 39 -2.99 12.90 0.56
CA LEU A 39 -3.54 11.70 -0.07
C LEU A 39 -4.77 11.17 0.68
N LEU A 40 -4.74 11.15 2.01
CA LEU A 40 -5.88 10.74 2.84
C LEU A 40 -7.06 11.68 2.66
N GLY A 41 -6.80 13.00 2.72
CA GLY A 41 -7.77 14.06 2.54
C GLY A 41 -8.03 14.46 1.08
N HIS A 42 -7.50 13.73 0.09
CA HIS A 42 -7.50 14.16 -1.32
C HIS A 42 -8.90 14.57 -1.80
N ARG A 43 -9.93 13.84 -1.37
CA ARG A 43 -11.32 14.11 -1.74
C ARG A 43 -11.89 15.35 -1.06
N GLU A 44 -11.62 15.51 0.23
CA GLU A 44 -12.07 16.66 1.02
C GLU A 44 -11.38 17.93 0.52
N LEU A 45 -10.08 17.85 0.30
CA LEU A 45 -9.26 18.91 -0.30
C LEU A 45 -9.76 19.27 -1.70
N TRP A 46 -10.00 18.27 -2.56
CA TRP A 46 -10.50 18.52 -3.91
C TRP A 46 -11.89 19.18 -3.91
N SER A 47 -12.80 18.73 -3.04
CA SER A 47 -14.12 19.33 -2.88
C SER A 47 -14.04 20.76 -2.32
N LEU A 48 -13.16 21.01 -1.35
CA LEU A 48 -12.95 22.36 -0.80
C LEU A 48 -12.35 23.31 -1.84
N ILE A 49 -11.36 22.85 -2.61
CA ILE A 49 -10.75 23.63 -3.69
C ILE A 49 -11.78 23.96 -4.78
N ARG A 50 -12.54 22.96 -5.23
CA ARG A 50 -13.40 23.11 -6.41
C ARG A 50 -14.77 23.68 -6.09
N HIS A 51 -15.34 23.34 -4.94
CA HIS A 51 -16.75 23.60 -4.60
C HIS A 51 -16.90 24.41 -3.31
N ARG A 52 -15.81 24.68 -2.58
CA ARG A 52 -15.79 25.41 -1.29
C ARG A 52 -16.77 24.84 -0.26
N ARG A 53 -17.11 23.55 -0.38
CA ARG A 53 -18.03 22.82 0.49
C ARG A 53 -17.44 21.46 0.79
N MET A 54 -17.70 20.98 2.00
CA MET A 54 -17.34 19.61 2.37
C MET A 54 -18.16 18.63 1.52
N PRO A 55 -17.55 17.55 1.01
CA PRO A 55 -18.28 16.54 0.27
C PRO A 55 -19.23 15.84 1.24
N VAL A 56 -20.44 15.52 0.78
CA VAL A 56 -21.38 14.72 1.59
C VAL A 56 -20.78 13.33 1.77
N ILE A 57 -20.71 12.88 3.02
CA ILE A 57 -20.24 11.54 3.38
C ILE A 57 -21.49 10.67 3.53
N ASP A 58 -21.84 9.98 2.44
CA ASP A 58 -22.91 8.98 2.44
C ASP A 58 -22.40 7.62 2.95
N GLU A 59 -23.31 6.71 3.30
CA GLU A 59 -22.96 5.35 3.78
C GLU A 59 -22.04 4.60 2.81
N ARG A 60 -22.25 4.76 1.49
CA ARG A 60 -21.37 4.17 0.46
C ARG A 60 -19.93 4.64 0.59
N VAL A 61 -19.73 5.94 0.83
CA VAL A 61 -18.42 6.56 0.94
C VAL A 61 -17.73 6.09 2.20
N GLN A 62 -18.46 6.05 3.31
CA GLN A 62 -17.96 5.54 4.58
C GLN A 62 -17.55 4.06 4.45
N HIS A 63 -18.34 3.26 3.74
CA HIS A 63 -18.00 1.86 3.47
C HIS A 63 -16.70 1.74 2.66
N ASN A 64 -16.56 2.52 1.58
CA ASN A 64 -15.36 2.51 0.73
C ASN A 64 -14.11 2.97 1.48
N LEU A 65 -14.21 4.04 2.27
CA LEU A 65 -13.13 4.53 3.13
C LEU A 65 -12.71 3.47 4.15
N THR A 66 -13.68 2.84 4.80
CA THR A 66 -13.42 1.79 5.79
C THR A 66 -12.73 0.59 5.15
N GLY A 67 -13.17 0.18 3.96
CA GLY A 67 -12.55 -0.89 3.18
C GLY A 67 -11.10 -0.56 2.81
N ALA A 68 -10.85 0.63 2.27
CA ALA A 68 -9.52 1.09 1.93
C ALA A 68 -8.61 1.16 3.16
N MET A 69 -9.05 1.77 4.25
CA MET A 69 -8.28 1.89 5.49
C MET A 69 -7.93 0.54 6.11
N ARG A 70 -8.85 -0.43 6.11
CA ARG A 70 -8.56 -1.78 6.63
C ARG A 70 -7.47 -2.46 5.82
N PHE A 71 -7.58 -2.40 4.49
CA PHE A 71 -6.58 -3.01 3.60
C PHE A 71 -5.21 -2.33 3.75
N THR A 72 -5.17 -1.01 3.73
CA THR A 72 -3.95 -0.22 3.94
C THR A 72 -3.36 -0.48 5.33
N GLY A 73 -4.18 -0.62 6.37
CA GLY A 73 -3.73 -0.91 7.73
C GLY A 73 -3.05 -2.27 7.85
N VAL A 74 -3.61 -3.31 7.23
CA VAL A 74 -2.96 -4.63 7.17
C VAL A 74 -1.63 -4.55 6.42
N PHE A 75 -1.61 -3.85 5.28
CA PHE A 75 -0.38 -3.67 4.51
C PHE A 75 0.69 -2.88 5.31
N PHE A 76 0.28 -1.84 6.04
CA PHE A 76 1.17 -1.08 6.90
C PHE A 76 1.81 -1.95 7.98
N PHE A 77 1.03 -2.81 8.63
CA PHE A 77 1.54 -3.69 9.66
C PHE A 77 2.57 -4.69 9.10
N ILE A 78 2.25 -5.34 7.98
CA ILE A 78 3.15 -6.30 7.32
C ILE A 78 4.43 -5.60 6.84
N SER A 79 4.30 -4.48 6.11
CA SER A 79 5.46 -3.74 5.60
C SER A 79 6.35 -3.19 6.72
N SER A 80 5.78 -2.79 7.86
CA SER A 80 6.55 -2.34 9.02
C SER A 80 7.31 -3.48 9.68
N ALA A 81 6.69 -4.65 9.84
CA ALA A 81 7.37 -5.83 10.36
C ALA A 81 8.55 -6.23 9.46
N VAL A 82 8.35 -6.20 8.15
CA VAL A 82 9.43 -6.43 7.17
C VAL A 82 10.52 -5.35 7.28
N LEU A 83 10.16 -4.06 7.35
CA LEU A 83 11.15 -2.99 7.46
C LEU A 83 11.98 -3.13 8.75
N ILE A 84 11.36 -3.40 9.89
CA ILE A 84 12.06 -3.63 11.16
C ILE A 84 13.07 -4.77 11.02
N LEU A 85 12.69 -5.87 10.36
CA LEU A 85 13.59 -6.98 10.09
C LEU A 85 14.76 -6.57 9.19
N LEU A 86 14.51 -5.84 8.11
CA LEU A 86 15.55 -5.37 7.18
C LEU A 86 16.53 -4.39 7.86
N LEU A 87 16.02 -3.52 8.74
CA LEU A 87 16.85 -2.63 9.55
C LEU A 87 17.70 -3.42 10.55
N HIS A 88 17.13 -4.45 11.19
CA HIS A 88 17.88 -5.32 12.11
C HIS A 88 19.07 -6.00 11.42
N PHE A 89 18.90 -6.45 10.17
CA PHE A 89 19.96 -7.06 9.37
C PHE A 89 20.87 -6.05 8.66
N ASN A 90 20.74 -4.75 8.94
CA ASN A 90 21.54 -3.69 8.32
C ASN A 90 21.50 -3.70 6.77
N VAL A 91 20.40 -4.14 6.18
CA VAL A 91 20.25 -4.21 4.71
C VAL A 91 20.41 -2.83 4.06
N PHE A 92 20.01 -1.78 4.78
CA PHE A 92 20.08 -0.39 4.33
C PHE A 92 21.20 0.42 5.00
N LYS A 93 22.33 -0.21 5.34
CA LYS A 93 23.43 0.45 6.09
C LYS A 93 23.91 1.76 5.46
N GLU A 94 23.89 1.85 4.14
CA GLU A 94 24.35 3.03 3.38
C GLU A 94 23.25 4.07 3.15
N THR A 95 22.00 3.74 3.46
CA THR A 95 20.85 4.61 3.21
C THR A 95 20.37 5.23 4.52
N ALA A 96 20.14 6.54 4.52
CA ALA A 96 19.60 7.24 5.68
C ALA A 96 18.27 6.60 6.14
N THR A 97 18.18 6.21 7.41
CA THR A 97 16.99 5.54 7.98
C THR A 97 15.73 6.40 7.82
N SER A 98 15.86 7.72 7.93
CA SER A 98 14.77 8.68 7.70
C SER A 98 14.23 8.60 6.27
N LEU A 99 15.09 8.41 5.27
CA LEU A 99 14.69 8.22 3.88
C LEU A 99 13.93 6.91 3.70
N VAL A 100 14.41 5.80 4.29
CA VAL A 100 13.75 4.49 4.19
C VAL A 100 12.35 4.52 4.81
N ILE A 101 12.22 5.10 6.01
CA ILE A 101 10.92 5.27 6.69
C ILE A 101 10.00 6.16 5.85
N SER A 102 10.51 7.27 5.32
CA SER A 102 9.72 8.17 4.47
C SER A 102 9.18 7.47 3.21
N GLY A 103 10.00 6.62 2.58
CA GLY A 103 9.61 5.83 1.42
C GLY A 103 8.48 4.85 1.75
N GLN A 104 8.54 4.19 2.91
CA GLN A 104 7.47 3.32 3.37
C GLN A 104 6.15 4.09 3.55
N LEU A 105 6.18 5.26 4.21
CA LEU A 105 5.01 6.11 4.42
C LEU A 105 4.36 6.56 3.10
N ILE A 106 5.16 6.98 2.12
CA ILE A 106 4.66 7.34 0.79
C ILE A 106 4.00 6.13 0.11
N LEU A 107 4.65 4.97 0.18
CA LEU A 107 4.13 3.73 -0.42
C LEU A 107 2.79 3.31 0.19
N ILE A 108 2.63 3.46 1.51
CA ILE A 108 1.36 3.24 2.21
C ILE A 108 0.28 4.22 1.72
N GLY A 109 0.64 5.50 1.53
CA GLY A 109 -0.26 6.51 0.98
C GLY A 109 -0.72 6.18 -0.44
N ILE A 110 0.18 5.70 -1.30
CA ILE A 110 -0.15 5.25 -2.66
C ILE A 110 -1.12 4.06 -2.61
N ILE A 111 -0.84 3.07 -1.74
CA ILE A 111 -1.71 1.90 -1.57
C ILE A 111 -3.09 2.33 -1.11
N TYR A 112 -3.19 3.25 -0.16
CA TYR A 112 -4.47 3.82 0.25
C TYR A 112 -5.25 4.40 -0.93
N VAL A 113 -4.61 5.21 -1.79
CA VAL A 113 -5.28 5.81 -2.95
C VAL A 113 -5.75 4.75 -3.94
N ILE A 114 -4.91 3.74 -4.22
CA ILE A 114 -5.28 2.61 -5.10
C ILE A 114 -6.47 1.85 -4.51
N SER A 115 -6.42 1.51 -3.23
CA SER A 115 -7.51 0.81 -2.53
C SER A 115 -8.79 1.63 -2.50
N TYR A 116 -8.71 2.93 -2.25
CA TYR A 116 -9.86 3.82 -2.28
C TYR A 116 -10.50 3.83 -3.67
N HIS A 117 -9.72 4.03 -4.73
CA HIS A 117 -10.24 3.99 -6.10
C HIS A 117 -10.78 2.62 -6.50
N TYR A 118 -10.21 1.55 -5.96
CA TYR A 118 -10.73 0.21 -6.15
C TYR A 118 -12.17 0.10 -5.62
N TYR A 119 -12.40 0.42 -4.34
CA TYR A 119 -13.72 0.33 -3.72
C TYR A 119 -14.72 1.34 -4.30
N ASP A 120 -14.26 2.53 -4.66
CA ASP A 120 -15.12 3.62 -5.14
C ASP A 120 -15.59 3.43 -6.58
N ARG A 121 -14.66 3.06 -7.48
CA ARG A 121 -14.87 3.12 -8.94
C ARG A 121 -14.78 1.78 -9.64
N VAL A 122 -13.81 0.96 -9.26
CA VAL A 122 -13.48 -0.26 -9.99
C VAL A 122 -14.42 -1.40 -9.59
N GLN A 123 -14.57 -1.65 -8.28
CA GLN A 123 -15.37 -2.76 -7.77
C GLN A 123 -16.84 -2.72 -8.23
N PRO A 124 -17.55 -1.57 -8.25
CA PRO A 124 -18.94 -1.51 -8.69
C PRO A 124 -19.15 -1.84 -10.18
N VAL A 125 -18.13 -1.59 -11.01
CA VAL A 125 -18.20 -1.79 -12.47
C VAL A 125 -17.74 -3.19 -12.88
N LEU A 126 -16.92 -3.83 -12.05
CA LEU A 126 -16.41 -5.17 -12.35
C LEU A 126 -17.49 -6.25 -12.20
N LYS A 127 -17.57 -7.11 -13.20
CA LYS A 127 -18.38 -8.34 -13.13
C LYS A 127 -17.84 -9.27 -12.04
N GLU A 128 -18.73 -10.07 -11.45
CA GLU A 128 -18.38 -11.01 -10.37
C GLU A 128 -17.22 -11.95 -10.76
N ARG A 129 -17.20 -12.43 -12.01
CA ARG A 129 -16.10 -13.25 -12.54
C ARG A 129 -14.76 -12.51 -12.48
N SER A 130 -14.72 -11.24 -12.90
CA SER A 130 -13.49 -10.44 -12.89
C SER A 130 -13.02 -10.14 -11.46
N ILE A 131 -13.95 -9.92 -10.52
CA ILE A 131 -13.62 -9.77 -9.10
C ILE A 131 -13.01 -11.05 -8.54
N LYS A 132 -13.58 -12.22 -8.86
CA LYS A 132 -13.03 -13.54 -8.45
C LYS A 132 -11.63 -13.75 -9.03
N THR A 133 -11.43 -13.46 -10.31
CA THR A 133 -10.10 -13.54 -10.95
C THR A 133 -9.11 -12.59 -10.31
N LEU A 134 -9.49 -11.33 -10.04
CA LEU A 134 -8.61 -10.36 -9.39
C LEU A 134 -8.18 -10.83 -7.99
N LYS A 135 -9.11 -11.35 -7.18
CA LYS A 135 -8.79 -11.93 -5.87
C LYS A 135 -7.83 -13.09 -5.98
N PHE A 136 -8.07 -14.00 -6.93
CA PHE A 136 -7.18 -15.13 -7.19
C PHE A 136 -5.78 -14.65 -7.59
N CYS A 137 -5.67 -13.71 -8.54
CA CYS A 137 -4.39 -13.15 -8.97
C CYS A 137 -3.64 -12.43 -7.85
N LEU A 138 -4.32 -11.67 -7.00
CA LEU A 138 -3.66 -11.01 -5.86
C LEU A 138 -3.20 -12.03 -4.80
N MET A 139 -3.98 -13.09 -4.57
CA MET A 139 -3.58 -14.19 -3.69
C MET A 139 -2.37 -14.94 -4.26
N THR A 140 -2.36 -15.25 -5.56
CA THR A 140 -1.22 -15.93 -6.20
C THR A 140 0.03 -15.07 -6.18
N ALA A 141 -0.08 -13.74 -6.37
CA ALA A 141 1.03 -12.80 -6.21
C ALA A 141 1.56 -12.74 -4.76
N GLY A 142 0.66 -12.79 -3.77
CA GLY A 142 1.07 -12.84 -2.36
C GLY A 142 1.81 -14.13 -2.01
N VAL A 143 1.27 -15.28 -2.44
CA VAL A 143 1.89 -16.59 -2.23
C VAL A 143 3.23 -16.68 -2.96
N SER A 144 3.33 -16.17 -4.18
CA SER A 144 4.58 -16.19 -4.93
C SER A 144 5.68 -15.38 -4.25
N LEU A 145 5.37 -14.20 -3.69
CA LEU A 145 6.33 -13.44 -2.88
C LEU A 145 6.81 -14.23 -1.65
N GLY A 146 5.89 -14.93 -0.98
CA GLY A 146 6.25 -15.81 0.14
C GLY A 146 7.16 -16.96 -0.28
N VAL A 147 6.88 -17.60 -1.42
CA VAL A 147 7.71 -18.68 -1.97
C VAL A 147 9.09 -18.16 -2.40
N ILE A 148 9.20 -16.97 -3.00
CA ILE A 148 10.50 -16.36 -3.33
C ILE A 148 11.34 -16.19 -2.05
N ALA A 149 10.76 -15.58 -1.02
CA ALA A 149 11.45 -15.37 0.25
C ALA A 149 11.90 -16.70 0.87
N LEU A 150 11.00 -17.69 0.92
CA LEU A 150 11.28 -19.02 1.44
C LEU A 150 12.41 -19.72 0.64
N SER A 151 12.35 -19.65 -0.68
CA SER A 151 13.32 -20.29 -1.58
C SER A 151 14.72 -19.72 -1.40
N ILE A 152 14.84 -18.39 -1.28
CA ILE A 152 16.12 -17.72 -1.00
C ILE A 152 16.67 -18.16 0.36
N THR A 153 15.82 -18.17 1.40
CA THR A 153 16.24 -18.58 2.74
C THR A 153 16.70 -20.04 2.82
N LEU A 154 15.97 -20.95 2.17
CA LEU A 154 16.29 -22.37 2.14
C LEU A 154 17.56 -22.65 1.35
N HIS A 155 17.71 -22.02 0.17
CA HIS A 155 18.92 -22.16 -0.63
C HIS A 155 20.17 -21.76 0.16
N ASN A 156 20.13 -20.61 0.83
CA ASN A 156 21.25 -20.13 1.65
C ASN A 156 21.51 -21.03 2.86
N MET A 157 20.47 -21.57 3.50
CA MET A 157 20.62 -22.45 4.67
C MET A 157 21.22 -23.80 4.29
N ILE A 158 20.78 -24.41 3.19
CA ILE A 158 21.31 -25.69 2.70
C ILE A 158 22.76 -25.53 2.26
N TYR A 159 23.07 -24.45 1.54
CA TYR A 159 24.44 -24.13 1.18
C TYR A 159 25.33 -23.97 2.43
N ALA A 160 24.86 -23.25 3.46
CA ALA A 160 25.63 -23.05 4.69
C ALA A 160 25.88 -24.34 5.50
N TRP A 161 24.95 -25.30 5.50
CA TRP A 161 25.07 -26.53 6.29
C TRP A 161 25.71 -27.69 5.55
N PHE A 162 25.41 -27.85 4.28
CA PHE A 162 25.85 -29.00 3.49
C PHE A 162 26.88 -28.66 2.43
N ASN A 163 27.14 -27.36 2.19
CA ASN A 163 28.01 -26.87 1.12
C ASN A 163 27.58 -27.41 -0.26
N LEU A 164 26.26 -27.63 -0.42
CA LEU A 164 25.62 -28.14 -1.62
C LEU A 164 24.83 -27.01 -2.29
N GLU A 165 25.09 -26.80 -3.58
CA GLU A 165 24.28 -25.90 -4.39
C GLU A 165 23.04 -26.64 -4.92
N GLU A 166 21.89 -26.38 -4.31
CA GLU A 166 20.63 -26.92 -4.80
C GLU A 166 19.99 -26.02 -5.87
N ALA A 167 19.98 -26.53 -7.10
CA ALA A 167 19.39 -25.84 -8.25
C ALA A 167 17.87 -25.68 -8.16
N VAL A 168 17.15 -26.53 -7.42
CA VAL A 168 15.68 -26.50 -7.35
C VAL A 168 15.18 -25.22 -6.70
N PHE A 169 15.72 -24.86 -5.54
CA PHE A 169 15.37 -23.61 -4.85
C PHE A 169 15.82 -22.37 -5.62
N PHE A 170 16.93 -22.47 -6.36
CA PHE A 170 17.37 -21.39 -7.24
C PHE A 170 16.37 -21.17 -8.40
N ILE A 171 16.01 -22.24 -9.11
CA ILE A 171 15.07 -22.19 -10.26
C ILE A 171 13.69 -21.70 -9.81
N LEU A 172 13.18 -22.20 -8.68
CA LEU A 172 11.91 -21.75 -8.12
C LEU A 172 11.98 -20.26 -7.73
N GLY A 173 12.96 -19.88 -6.92
CA GLY A 173 13.08 -18.53 -6.36
C GLY A 173 13.36 -17.43 -7.38
N ILE A 174 14.05 -17.75 -8.49
CA ILE A 174 14.52 -16.74 -9.46
C ILE A 174 13.75 -16.78 -10.77
N ILE A 175 13.24 -17.94 -11.20
CA ILE A 175 12.63 -18.08 -12.52
C ILE A 175 11.12 -18.27 -12.39
N VAL A 176 10.69 -19.40 -11.81
CA VAL A 176 9.29 -19.83 -11.84
C VAL A 176 8.42 -18.89 -11.04
N THR A 177 8.78 -18.66 -9.78
CA THR A 177 7.95 -17.89 -8.86
C THR A 177 7.90 -16.39 -9.22
N PRO A 178 9.00 -15.75 -9.65
CA PRO A 178 8.95 -14.40 -10.20
C PRO A 178 8.08 -14.28 -11.45
N ALA A 179 8.12 -15.26 -12.36
CA ALA A 179 7.25 -15.26 -13.55
C ALA A 179 5.76 -15.36 -13.17
N VAL A 180 5.41 -16.22 -12.22
CA VAL A 180 4.03 -16.31 -11.70
C VAL A 180 3.62 -15.01 -11.02
N CYS A 181 4.52 -14.39 -10.26
CA CYS A 181 4.27 -13.11 -9.59
C CYS A 181 3.98 -12.00 -10.61
N THR A 182 4.82 -11.83 -11.62
CA THR A 182 4.68 -10.79 -12.64
C THR A 182 3.40 -10.96 -13.45
N LEU A 183 3.09 -12.18 -13.89
CA LEU A 183 1.84 -12.48 -14.61
C LEU A 183 0.60 -12.20 -13.75
N SER A 184 0.64 -12.56 -12.47
CA SER A 184 -0.46 -12.31 -11.52
C SER A 184 -0.68 -10.81 -11.29
N LEU A 185 0.40 -10.04 -11.12
CA LEU A 185 0.33 -8.59 -10.95
C LEU A 185 -0.14 -7.89 -12.23
N LEU A 186 0.35 -8.32 -13.41
CA LEU A 186 -0.02 -7.73 -14.69
C LEU A 186 -1.49 -7.99 -15.03
N THR A 187 -1.98 -9.20 -14.74
CA THR A 187 -3.41 -9.55 -14.88
C THR A 187 -4.27 -8.72 -13.92
N SER A 188 -3.85 -8.59 -12.66
CA SER A 188 -4.54 -7.77 -11.66
C SER A 188 -4.62 -6.30 -12.08
N PHE A 189 -3.52 -5.77 -12.62
CA PHE A 189 -3.45 -4.41 -13.13
C PHE A 189 -4.35 -4.21 -14.36
N GLY A 190 -4.38 -5.15 -15.30
CA GLY A 190 -5.29 -5.11 -16.43
C GLY A 190 -6.77 -5.11 -16.03
N ILE A 191 -7.15 -5.93 -15.04
CA ILE A 191 -8.51 -5.93 -14.49
C ILE A 191 -8.82 -4.60 -13.79
N PHE A 192 -7.87 -4.04 -13.05
CA PHE A 192 -8.04 -2.74 -12.40
C PHE A 192 -8.25 -1.62 -13.42
N LEU A 193 -7.41 -1.56 -14.47
CA LEU A 193 -7.53 -0.55 -15.53
C LEU A 193 -8.84 -0.67 -16.29
N THR A 194 -9.28 -1.88 -16.64
CA THR A 194 -10.57 -2.07 -17.35
C THR A 194 -11.76 -1.61 -16.50
N GLY A 195 -11.76 -1.90 -15.20
CA GLY A 195 -12.80 -1.37 -14.30
C GLY A 195 -12.71 0.15 -14.10
N LEU A 196 -11.50 0.71 -14.05
CA LEU A 196 -11.31 2.16 -13.94
C LEU A 196 -11.78 2.90 -15.20
N LEU A 197 -11.43 2.40 -16.38
CA LEU A 197 -11.87 2.95 -17.67
C LEU A 197 -13.39 2.81 -17.85
N GLY A 198 -13.95 1.66 -17.46
CA GLY A 198 -15.41 1.44 -17.47
C GLY A 198 -16.16 2.43 -16.57
N SER A 199 -15.56 2.84 -15.44
CA SER A 199 -16.12 3.88 -14.58
C SER A 199 -16.17 5.26 -15.25
N PHE A 200 -15.28 5.56 -16.20
CA PHE A 200 -15.25 6.84 -16.91
C PHE A 200 -16.15 6.86 -18.14
N SER A 201 -16.34 5.72 -18.81
CA SER A 201 -17.16 5.61 -20.03
C SER A 201 -18.67 5.56 -19.77
N GLY A 202 -19.11 5.51 -18.51
CA GLY A 202 -20.53 5.47 -18.15
C GLY A 202 -21.22 4.13 -18.46
N ALA A 203 -20.47 3.12 -18.91
CA ALA A 203 -20.98 1.82 -19.38
C ALA A 203 -21.55 0.89 -18.29
N GLY A 204 -21.84 1.42 -17.10
CA GLY A 204 -22.45 0.69 -15.98
C GLY A 204 -23.57 1.48 -15.29
N ARG A 205 -24.13 2.49 -15.96
CA ARG A 205 -25.38 3.17 -15.55
C ARG A 205 -26.56 2.60 -16.34
N GLU A 206 -26.81 1.31 -16.20
CA GLU A 206 -28.10 0.67 -16.51
C GLU A 206 -28.46 -0.28 -15.36
#